data_AF-A0A5K3EUZ7-F1
#
_entry.id   AF-A0A5K3EUZ7-F1
#
_cell.length_a   1.000
_cell.length_b   1.000
_cell.length_c   1.000
_cell.angle_alpha   90.00
_cell.angle_beta   90.00
_cell.angle_gamma   90.00
#
_symmetry.space_group_name_H-M   'P 1'
#
loop_
_entity.id
_entity.type
_entity.pdbx_description
1 polymer ?
#
loop_
_entity_poly.entity_id
_entity_poly.type
_entity_poly.pdbx_seq_one_letter_code
_entity_poly.pdbx_strand_id
1 'polypeptide(L)'
;MAGLLLLCAALATILQTDAQLHAIPGDTRILKGDVNSSFELKTVLPELYDVVTVGKEEVPLKDGDCSTSHFQCKYSQSVSYHVEVLLTGKISPDLKWIVFKTKNMTFIPITIAVFPNGQWADSTADALVPNASQPFVVLAHKNKLVKLQCTFNGVNPKVQILTSLWGNVVFQTGKDLQAINETEKYPEIIKIGSRKSPSSVTYTTTLKRRFRIDYFGCSDTTNWITYMVEWEKSGFGLIKPTWLCIFLCMVCTVLSTSK
;
A
#
# COMPACT_ATOMS: atom_id res chain seq x y z
N MET A 1 24.04 -41.06 -10.85
CA MET A 1 22.61 -40.77 -11.07
C MET A 1 21.93 -40.08 -9.88
N ALA A 2 22.37 -40.28 -8.63
CA ALA A 2 21.81 -39.58 -7.47
C ALA A 2 22.05 -38.05 -7.43
N GLY A 3 23.15 -37.55 -8.01
CA GLY A 3 23.49 -36.12 -7.98
C GLY A 3 22.62 -35.20 -8.87
N LEU A 4 22.04 -35.73 -9.95
CA LEU A 4 21.25 -34.92 -10.90
C LEU A 4 19.80 -34.70 -10.42
N LEU A 5 19.26 -35.67 -9.68
CA LEU A 5 17.94 -35.58 -9.01
C LEU A 5 17.94 -34.56 -7.87
N LEU A 6 19.04 -34.44 -7.12
CA LEU A 6 19.17 -33.40 -6.09
C LEU A 6 19.26 -31.99 -6.67
N LEU A 7 19.89 -31.81 -7.84
CA LEU A 7 19.97 -30.49 -8.49
C LEU A 7 18.60 -30.01 -9.00
N CYS A 8 17.75 -30.91 -9.52
CA CYS A 8 16.39 -30.55 -9.94
C CYS A 8 15.48 -30.21 -8.76
N ALA A 9 15.61 -30.89 -7.61
CA ALA A 9 14.88 -30.55 -6.39
C ALA A 9 15.34 -29.21 -5.79
N ALA A 10 16.64 -28.90 -5.87
CA ALA A 10 17.21 -27.62 -5.43
C ALA A 10 16.81 -26.45 -6.36
N LEU A 11 16.74 -26.66 -7.67
CA LEU A 11 16.24 -25.66 -8.62
C LEU A 11 14.72 -25.45 -8.54
N ALA A 12 13.95 -26.50 -8.22
CA ALA A 12 12.50 -26.39 -8.00
C ALA A 12 12.16 -25.67 -6.68
N THR A 13 13.02 -25.77 -5.65
CA THR A 13 12.84 -25.04 -4.38
C THR A 13 13.29 -23.58 -4.42
N ILE A 14 14.09 -23.16 -5.42
CA ILE A 14 14.37 -21.74 -5.68
C ILE A 14 13.20 -21.05 -6.42
N LEU A 15 12.21 -21.81 -6.91
CA LEU A 15 11.03 -21.31 -7.65
C LEU A 15 9.71 -21.37 -6.86
N GLN A 16 9.75 -21.74 -5.58
CA GLN A 16 8.65 -21.62 -4.61
C GLN A 16 9.10 -20.63 -3.53
N THR A 17 8.49 -19.49 -3.28
CA THR A 17 7.26 -18.88 -3.75
C THR A 17 7.54 -17.39 -3.59
N ASP A 18 7.67 -16.66 -4.69
CA ASP A 18 7.30 -15.25 -4.68
C ASP A 18 5.82 -15.28 -4.32
N ALA A 19 5.50 -15.19 -3.02
CA ALA A 19 4.14 -15.10 -2.55
C ALA A 19 3.70 -13.69 -2.89
N GLN A 20 3.49 -13.52 -4.20
CA GLN A 20 3.27 -12.31 -4.93
C GLN A 20 2.36 -11.38 -4.12
N LEU A 21 2.84 -10.19 -3.72
CA LEU A 21 2.03 -9.23 -2.96
C LEU A 21 0.78 -8.85 -3.75
N HIS A 22 -0.41 -9.04 -3.22
CA HIS A 22 -1.64 -8.59 -3.89
C HIS A 22 -2.51 -7.79 -2.94
N ALA A 23 -3.22 -6.83 -3.51
CA ALA A 23 -4.33 -6.20 -2.84
C ALA A 23 -5.37 -7.28 -2.46
N ILE A 24 -5.88 -7.17 -1.24
CA ILE A 24 -6.98 -8.01 -0.79
C ILE A 24 -8.26 -7.53 -1.50
N PRO A 25 -9.08 -8.42 -2.08
CA PRO A 25 -10.34 -8.02 -2.69
C PRO A 25 -11.22 -7.23 -1.70
N GLY A 26 -11.65 -6.04 -2.10
CA GLY A 26 -12.47 -5.15 -1.27
C GLY A 26 -11.67 -4.26 -0.31
N ASP A 27 -10.36 -4.41 -0.23
CA ASP A 27 -9.51 -3.46 0.51
C ASP A 27 -9.51 -2.11 -0.22
N THR A 28 -10.00 -1.10 0.47
CA THR A 28 -9.96 0.29 0.02
C THR A 28 -9.11 1.17 0.94
N ARG A 29 -8.77 0.66 2.13
CA ARG A 29 -8.32 1.41 3.32
C ARG A 29 -9.17 2.66 3.61
N ILE A 30 -10.46 2.60 3.27
CA ILE A 30 -11.48 3.58 3.63
C ILE A 30 -12.55 2.87 4.43
N LEU A 31 -12.81 3.34 5.65
CA LEU A 31 -13.91 2.88 6.48
C LEU A 31 -15.00 3.95 6.49
N LYS A 32 -16.23 3.58 6.13
CA LYS A 32 -17.39 4.46 6.25
C LYS A 32 -18.53 3.71 6.92
N GLY A 33 -19.27 4.40 7.78
CA GLY A 33 -20.45 3.84 8.43
C GLY A 33 -21.00 4.79 9.48
N ASP A 34 -22.21 4.51 9.95
CA ASP A 34 -22.81 5.26 11.05
C ASP A 34 -22.00 5.07 12.32
N VAL A 35 -21.98 6.08 13.19
CA VAL A 35 -21.35 5.95 14.51
C VAL A 35 -21.94 4.76 15.25
N ASN A 36 -21.07 3.97 15.91
CA ASN A 36 -21.35 2.69 16.57
C ASN A 36 -21.65 1.49 15.66
N SER A 37 -21.70 1.67 14.33
CA SER A 37 -21.76 0.53 13.42
C SER A 37 -20.47 -0.28 13.47
N SER A 38 -20.60 -1.60 13.38
CA SER A 38 -19.44 -2.49 13.34
C SER A 38 -18.73 -2.39 12.00
N PHE A 39 -17.40 -2.50 12.01
CA PHE A 39 -16.61 -2.64 10.80
C PHE A 39 -15.66 -3.83 10.90
N GLU A 40 -15.32 -4.37 9.74
CA GLU A 40 -14.22 -5.31 9.54
C GLU A 40 -13.44 -4.85 8.31
N LEU A 41 -12.12 -4.78 8.43
CA LEU A 41 -11.22 -4.47 7.32
C LEU A 41 -10.03 -5.40 7.36
N LYS A 42 -9.82 -6.11 6.26
CA LYS A 42 -8.61 -6.87 6.00
C LYS A 42 -7.76 -6.11 4.99
N THR A 43 -6.51 -5.81 5.31
CA THR A 43 -5.56 -5.12 4.44
C THR A 43 -4.19 -5.79 4.45
N VAL A 44 -3.33 -5.42 3.51
CA VAL A 44 -1.92 -5.82 3.48
C VAL A 44 -1.01 -4.63 3.68
N LEU A 45 0.09 -4.85 4.40
CA LEU A 45 1.22 -3.93 4.48
C LEU A 45 2.40 -4.49 3.67
N PRO A 46 3.16 -3.61 2.99
CA PRO A 46 4.30 -4.01 2.17
C PRO A 46 5.47 -4.61 2.94
N GLU A 47 5.53 -4.37 4.25
CA GLU A 47 6.67 -4.66 5.12
C GLU A 47 6.21 -4.83 6.57
N LEU A 48 7.16 -5.15 7.45
CA LEU A 48 6.97 -5.08 8.89
C LEU A 48 7.00 -3.63 9.37
N TYR A 49 5.91 -3.21 10.00
CA TYR A 49 5.77 -1.92 10.67
C TYR A 49 5.94 -2.14 12.18
N ASP A 50 6.30 -1.09 12.90
CA ASP A 50 6.62 -1.19 14.33
C ASP A 50 5.47 -0.73 15.23
N VAL A 51 4.66 0.22 14.75
CA VAL A 51 3.68 0.96 15.53
C VAL A 51 2.43 1.23 14.70
N VAL A 52 1.26 1.15 15.33
CA VAL A 52 0.03 1.74 14.83
C VAL A 52 -0.33 2.96 15.68
N THR A 53 -0.70 4.05 15.02
CA THR A 53 -1.11 5.29 15.70
C THR A 53 -2.58 5.60 15.43
N VAL A 54 -3.30 5.99 16.48
CA VAL A 54 -4.71 6.40 16.43
C VAL A 54 -4.85 7.71 17.20
N GLY A 55 -5.06 8.81 16.48
CA GLY A 55 -5.01 10.14 17.10
C GLY A 55 -3.65 10.40 17.74
N LYS A 56 -3.62 10.48 19.09
CA LYS A 56 -2.39 10.65 19.88
C LYS A 56 -1.87 9.35 20.50
N GLU A 57 -2.64 8.27 20.40
CA GLU A 57 -2.25 6.96 20.91
C GLU A 57 -1.27 6.29 19.94
N GLU A 58 -0.19 5.73 20.46
CA GLU A 58 0.75 4.90 19.72
C GLU A 58 0.83 3.52 20.37
N VAL A 59 0.50 2.48 19.61
CA VAL A 59 0.50 1.09 20.08
C VAL A 59 1.56 0.31 19.31
N PRO A 60 2.51 -0.34 20.01
CA PRO A 60 3.51 -1.17 19.35
C PRO A 60 2.86 -2.43 18.77
N LEU A 61 3.29 -2.82 17.58
CA LEU A 61 2.87 -4.04 16.93
C LEU A 61 3.69 -5.20 17.53
N LYS A 62 3.12 -5.97 18.45
CA LYS A 62 3.81 -7.07 19.17
C LYS A 62 2.97 -8.34 19.15
N ASP A 63 3.63 -9.48 18.97
CA ASP A 63 3.02 -10.82 19.10
C ASP A 63 1.74 -11.03 18.26
N GLY A 64 1.65 -10.31 17.13
CA GLY A 64 0.52 -10.36 16.23
C GLY A 64 -0.76 -9.68 16.72
N ASP A 65 -0.69 -8.90 17.80
CA ASP A 65 -1.76 -8.03 18.30
C ASP A 65 -1.34 -6.55 18.20
N CYS A 66 -2.31 -5.71 17.92
CA CYS A 66 -2.17 -4.26 17.75
C CYS A 66 -3.44 -3.52 18.18
N SER A 67 -4.24 -4.16 19.03
CA SER A 67 -5.54 -3.67 19.46
C SER A 67 -5.41 -2.37 20.23
N THR A 68 -6.37 -1.48 20.02
CA THR A 68 -6.46 -0.17 20.67
C THR A 68 -7.78 -0.08 21.44
N SER A 69 -8.00 1.05 22.10
CA SER A 69 -9.32 1.36 22.69
C SER A 69 -10.45 1.47 21.64
N HIS A 70 -10.12 1.65 20.36
CA HIS A 70 -11.09 1.85 19.28
C HIS A 70 -11.38 0.59 18.45
N PHE A 71 -10.44 -0.36 18.37
CA PHE A 71 -10.58 -1.56 17.55
C PHE A 71 -9.68 -2.69 18.03
N GLN A 72 -10.08 -3.91 17.69
CA GLN A 72 -9.24 -5.10 17.75
C GLN A 72 -8.43 -5.22 16.47
N CYS A 73 -7.19 -5.69 16.59
CA CYS A 73 -6.24 -5.74 15.49
C CYS A 73 -5.40 -7.00 15.57
N LYS A 74 -5.38 -7.76 14.47
CA LYS A 74 -4.47 -8.89 14.31
C LYS A 74 -3.47 -8.58 13.20
N TYR A 75 -2.20 -8.80 13.51
CA TYR A 75 -1.04 -8.50 12.69
C TYR A 75 -0.29 -9.79 12.36
N SER A 76 -0.58 -10.40 11.22
CA SER A 76 -0.01 -11.71 10.88
C SER A 76 0.89 -11.60 9.67
N GLN A 77 2.16 -11.97 9.85
CA GLN A 77 3.06 -12.16 8.73
C GLN A 77 2.64 -13.42 7.96
N SER A 78 2.15 -13.26 6.73
CA SER A 78 1.71 -14.39 5.91
C SER A 78 2.89 -15.05 5.18
N VAL A 79 3.87 -14.25 4.76
CA VAL A 79 5.13 -14.66 4.10
C VAL A 79 6.25 -13.64 4.40
N SER A 80 7.49 -13.95 4.03
CA SER A 80 8.60 -12.99 4.12
C SER A 80 8.19 -11.66 3.47
N TYR A 81 8.24 -10.57 4.26
CA TYR A 81 7.92 -9.20 3.87
C TYR A 81 6.43 -8.86 3.63
N HIS A 82 5.47 -9.79 3.75
CA HIS A 82 4.04 -9.45 3.65
C HIS A 82 3.31 -9.66 4.97
N VAL A 83 2.58 -8.62 5.37
CA VAL A 83 1.81 -8.64 6.60
C VAL A 83 0.34 -8.41 6.27
N GLU A 84 -0.48 -9.37 6.65
CA GLU A 84 -1.92 -9.19 6.67
C GLU A 84 -2.33 -8.57 8.00
N VAL A 85 -3.19 -7.55 7.91
CA VAL A 85 -3.79 -6.90 9.08
C VAL A 85 -5.29 -7.08 9.01
N LEU A 86 -5.87 -7.61 10.08
CA LEU A 86 -7.32 -7.68 10.29
C LEU A 86 -7.70 -6.71 11.39
N LEU A 87 -8.55 -5.75 11.06
CA LEU A 87 -9.12 -4.78 11.99
C LEU A 87 -10.61 -5.06 12.15
N THR A 88 -11.07 -5.16 13.39
CA THR A 88 -12.49 -5.26 13.71
C THR A 88 -12.83 -4.28 14.83
N GLY A 89 -13.96 -3.61 14.75
CA GLY A 89 -14.31 -2.61 15.75
C GLY A 89 -15.63 -1.94 15.47
N LYS A 90 -15.83 -0.77 16.09
CA LYS A 90 -16.97 0.11 15.85
C LYS A 90 -16.50 1.47 15.38
N ILE A 91 -17.24 2.07 14.46
CA ILE A 91 -16.97 3.43 14.00
C ILE A 91 -17.20 4.40 15.17
N SER A 92 -16.14 5.10 15.57
CA SER A 92 -16.18 6.14 16.61
C SER A 92 -16.02 7.52 15.98
N PRO A 93 -16.68 8.58 16.49
CA PRO A 93 -16.46 9.96 16.05
C PRO A 93 -15.00 10.42 16.19
N ASP A 94 -14.29 9.86 17.16
CA ASP A 94 -12.90 10.24 17.48
C ASP A 94 -11.86 9.47 16.63
N LEU A 95 -12.30 8.42 15.94
CA LEU A 95 -11.47 7.62 15.06
C LEU A 95 -11.52 8.18 13.63
N LYS A 96 -10.47 8.90 13.22
CA LYS A 96 -10.34 9.44 11.85
C LYS A 96 -9.24 8.78 11.03
N TRP A 97 -8.12 8.48 11.68
CA TRP A 97 -6.92 7.94 11.05
C TRP A 97 -6.42 6.74 11.84
N ILE A 98 -6.10 5.66 11.12
CA ILE A 98 -5.29 4.55 11.62
C ILE A 98 -4.04 4.54 10.78
N VAL A 99 -2.88 4.76 11.37
CA VAL A 99 -1.62 4.91 10.63
C VAL A 99 -0.59 3.90 11.12
N PHE A 100 -0.12 3.03 10.23
CA PHE A 100 1.00 2.13 10.48
C PHE A 100 2.30 2.85 10.14
N LYS A 101 3.25 2.85 11.07
CA LYS A 101 4.56 3.50 10.93
C LYS A 101 5.71 2.58 11.35
N THR A 102 6.87 2.81 10.75
CA THR A 102 8.13 2.30 11.29
C THR A 102 8.71 3.35 12.24
N LYS A 103 9.41 2.91 13.30
CA LYS A 103 10.00 3.82 14.30
C LYS A 103 10.92 4.87 13.69
N ASN A 104 11.64 4.49 12.65
CA ASN A 104 12.61 5.34 11.97
C ASN A 104 12.08 5.92 10.65
N MET A 105 10.78 5.82 10.36
CA MET A 105 10.17 6.25 9.10
C MET A 105 10.90 5.70 7.85
N THR A 106 11.46 4.50 7.98
CA THR A 106 12.19 3.80 6.93
C THR A 106 11.28 3.49 5.75
N PHE A 107 10.01 3.21 6.04
CA PHE A 107 8.98 3.00 5.03
C PHE A 107 7.92 4.10 5.11
N ILE A 108 7.29 4.36 3.96
CA ILE A 108 6.15 5.26 3.86
C ILE A 108 5.03 4.78 4.81
N PRO A 109 4.44 5.66 5.64
CA PRO A 109 3.32 5.29 6.49
C PRO A 109 2.13 4.76 5.67
N ILE A 110 1.45 3.73 6.16
CA ILE A 110 0.21 3.24 5.54
C ILE A 110 -0.96 3.68 6.39
N THR A 111 -1.93 4.33 5.75
CA THR A 111 -3.05 4.94 6.45
C THR A 111 -4.37 4.30 6.03
N ILE A 112 -5.28 4.18 6.98
CA ILE A 112 -6.70 3.94 6.76
C ILE A 112 -7.45 5.18 7.22
N ALA A 113 -8.30 5.72 6.36
CA ALA A 113 -9.16 6.85 6.68
C ALA A 113 -10.54 6.36 7.10
N VAL A 114 -11.06 6.94 8.18
CA VAL A 114 -12.36 6.57 8.77
C VAL A 114 -13.30 7.78 8.65
N PHE A 115 -14.49 7.53 8.14
CA PHE A 115 -15.53 8.52 7.86
C PHE A 115 -16.79 8.20 8.69
N PRO A 116 -16.84 8.65 9.95
CA PRO A 116 -18.05 8.54 10.77
C PRO A 116 -19.23 9.24 10.12
N ASN A 117 -20.37 8.56 10.05
CA ASN A 117 -21.56 8.99 9.31
C ASN A 117 -21.30 9.31 7.83
N GLY A 118 -20.24 8.72 7.25
CA GLY A 118 -19.85 8.92 5.86
C GLY A 118 -19.27 10.30 5.53
N GLN A 119 -18.90 11.10 6.54
CA GLN A 119 -18.40 12.46 6.32
C GLN A 119 -16.99 12.66 6.88
N TRP A 120 -16.23 13.54 6.22
CA TRP A 120 -14.98 14.06 6.75
C TRP A 120 -15.24 15.39 7.46
N ALA A 121 -15.16 15.38 8.79
CA ALA A 121 -15.47 16.56 9.60
C ALA A 121 -14.24 17.41 9.97
N ASP A 122 -13.04 17.06 9.49
CA ASP A 122 -11.85 17.84 9.82
C ASP A 122 -11.71 19.08 8.93
N SER A 123 -11.85 20.25 9.56
CA SER A 123 -11.68 21.56 8.96
C SER A 123 -10.39 22.26 9.38
N THR A 124 -9.46 21.52 10.02
CA THR A 124 -8.16 22.08 10.45
C THR A 124 -7.45 22.70 9.25
N ALA A 125 -6.91 23.91 9.45
CA ALA A 125 -6.15 24.62 8.42
C ALA A 125 -4.93 23.79 8.00
N ASP A 126 -4.62 23.79 6.71
CA ASP A 126 -3.52 23.04 6.08
C ASP A 126 -3.64 21.50 6.18
N ALA A 127 -4.73 20.97 6.75
CA ALA A 127 -4.90 19.54 6.93
C ALA A 127 -5.14 18.81 5.62
N LEU A 128 -4.54 17.62 5.52
CA LEU A 128 -4.81 16.65 4.46
C LEU A 128 -6.25 16.13 4.58
N VAL A 129 -6.99 16.17 3.47
CA VAL A 129 -8.40 15.76 3.36
C VAL A 129 -8.50 14.50 2.50
N PRO A 130 -8.83 13.33 3.09
CA PRO A 130 -9.05 12.12 2.32
C PRO A 130 -10.35 12.21 1.52
N ASN A 131 -10.32 11.67 0.30
CA ASN A 131 -11.49 11.57 -0.56
C ASN A 131 -12.12 10.19 -0.40
N ALA A 132 -13.31 10.11 0.20
CA ALA A 132 -14.03 8.84 0.41
C ALA A 132 -14.31 8.06 -0.90
N SER A 133 -14.30 8.74 -2.05
CA SER A 133 -14.55 8.14 -3.36
C SER A 133 -13.28 7.66 -4.07
N GLN A 134 -12.09 7.93 -3.52
CA GLN A 134 -10.81 7.51 -4.10
C GLN A 134 -10.12 6.52 -3.15
N PRO A 135 -10.20 5.20 -3.41
CA PRO A 135 -9.60 4.20 -2.54
C PRO A 135 -8.08 4.36 -2.51
N PHE A 136 -7.47 4.03 -1.36
CA PHE A 136 -6.02 4.05 -1.23
C PHE A 136 -5.38 2.78 -1.77
N VAL A 137 -6.16 1.76 -2.09
CA VAL A 137 -5.71 0.60 -2.85
C VAL A 137 -6.36 0.67 -4.23
N VAL A 138 -5.53 0.83 -5.26
CA VAL A 138 -5.98 1.10 -6.63
C VAL A 138 -5.57 -0.08 -7.52
N LEU A 139 -6.58 -0.80 -8.02
CA LEU A 139 -6.39 -1.86 -9.00
C LEU A 139 -6.35 -1.26 -10.40
N ALA A 140 -5.15 -1.03 -10.91
CA ALA A 140 -4.90 -0.38 -12.20
C ALA A 140 -4.69 -1.39 -13.34
N HIS A 141 -5.28 -2.58 -13.24
CA HIS A 141 -5.11 -3.64 -14.23
C HIS A 141 -5.41 -3.14 -15.64
N LYS A 142 -4.48 -3.36 -16.57
CA LYS A 142 -4.56 -2.95 -17.99
C LYS A 142 -4.49 -1.43 -18.24
N ASN A 143 -4.44 -0.60 -17.19
CA ASN A 143 -4.24 0.84 -17.35
C ASN A 143 -2.75 1.15 -17.49
N LYS A 144 -2.41 2.06 -18.42
CA LYS A 144 -1.04 2.56 -18.57
C LYS A 144 -0.72 3.71 -17.62
N LEU A 145 -1.77 4.42 -17.18
CA LEU A 145 -1.67 5.62 -16.35
C LEU A 145 -2.75 5.61 -15.27
N VAL A 146 -2.42 6.14 -14.10
CA VAL A 146 -3.34 6.37 -12.98
C VAL A 146 -3.25 7.83 -12.58
N LYS A 147 -4.39 8.43 -12.19
CA LYS A 147 -4.43 9.77 -11.62
C LYS A 147 -4.87 9.67 -10.16
N LEU A 148 -4.06 10.20 -9.27
CA LEU A 148 -4.33 10.23 -7.83
C LEU A 148 -4.45 11.68 -7.38
N GLN A 149 -5.46 11.96 -6.57
CA GLN A 149 -5.71 13.28 -6.02
C GLN A 149 -5.47 13.34 -4.52
N CYS A 150 -4.85 14.43 -4.07
CA CYS A 150 -4.67 14.76 -2.68
C CYS A 150 -5.14 16.20 -2.45
N THR A 151 -6.10 16.37 -1.55
CA THR A 151 -6.69 17.67 -1.23
C THR A 151 -6.21 18.11 0.14
N PHE A 152 -5.89 19.38 0.27
CA PHE A 152 -5.45 20.00 1.49
C PHE A 152 -6.30 21.23 1.76
N ASN A 153 -6.71 21.45 3.00
CA ASN A 153 -7.40 22.67 3.41
C ASN A 153 -6.46 23.88 3.36
N GLY A 154 -6.98 25.09 3.13
CA GLY A 154 -6.19 26.32 3.11
C GLY A 154 -5.69 26.74 1.73
N VAL A 155 -5.06 27.92 1.68
CA VAL A 155 -4.62 28.59 0.42
C VAL A 155 -3.19 28.21 0.03
N ASN A 156 -2.31 27.99 1.02
CA ASN A 156 -0.91 27.61 0.83
C ASN A 156 -0.50 26.51 1.83
N PRO A 157 -1.17 25.34 1.78
CA PRO A 157 -0.94 24.26 2.73
C PRO A 157 0.50 23.73 2.64
N LYS A 158 0.97 23.16 3.75
CA LYS A 158 2.18 22.33 3.77
C LYS A 158 1.88 21.03 3.02
N VAL A 159 2.63 20.78 1.96
CA VAL A 159 2.39 19.63 1.07
C VAL A 159 3.70 18.94 0.78
N GLN A 160 3.69 17.63 1.01
CA GLN A 160 4.68 16.69 0.50
C GLN A 160 3.97 15.66 -0.37
N ILE A 161 4.54 15.41 -1.54
CA ILE A 161 4.19 14.29 -2.41
C ILE A 161 5.37 13.32 -2.37
N LEU A 162 5.07 12.05 -2.16
CA LEU A 162 6.05 10.99 -1.95
C LEU A 162 5.86 9.87 -2.98
N THR A 163 6.94 9.18 -3.33
CA THR A 163 6.93 7.98 -4.17
C THR A 163 7.72 6.86 -3.52
N SER A 164 7.50 5.64 -4.01
CA SER A 164 8.12 4.38 -3.58
C SER A 164 7.79 3.98 -2.14
N LEU A 165 8.13 2.74 -1.82
CA LEU A 165 7.96 2.17 -0.47
C LEU A 165 8.79 2.92 0.59
N TRP A 166 9.91 3.53 0.19
CA TRP A 166 10.81 4.24 1.09
C TRP A 166 10.37 5.68 1.40
N GLY A 167 9.24 6.14 0.84
CA GLY A 167 8.72 7.48 1.11
C GLY A 167 9.63 8.60 0.58
N ASN A 168 10.19 8.45 -0.62
CA ASN A 168 11.02 9.46 -1.24
C ASN A 168 10.18 10.71 -1.59
N VAL A 169 10.54 11.87 -1.03
CA VAL A 169 9.85 13.14 -1.34
C VAL A 169 10.23 13.60 -2.75
N VAL A 170 9.23 13.74 -3.62
CA VAL A 170 9.42 14.12 -5.03
C VAL A 170 8.98 15.55 -5.30
N PHE A 171 8.06 16.06 -4.50
CA PHE A 171 7.57 17.42 -4.60
C PHE A 171 7.17 17.90 -3.21
N GLN A 172 7.58 19.13 -2.87
CA GLN A 172 7.26 19.76 -1.59
C GLN A 172 7.02 21.25 -1.79
N THR A 173 5.99 21.78 -1.13
CA THR A 173 5.71 23.22 -1.11
C THR A 173 4.88 23.57 0.12
N GLY A 174 4.77 24.86 0.44
CA GLY A 174 3.96 25.37 1.54
C GLY A 174 4.76 26.25 2.50
N LYS A 175 4.07 26.79 3.49
CA LYS A 175 4.65 27.65 4.51
C LYS A 175 5.75 26.91 5.28
N ASP A 176 6.90 27.55 5.50
CA ASP A 176 8.03 27.02 6.28
C ASP A 176 8.66 25.73 5.73
N LEU A 177 8.35 25.37 4.47
CA LEU A 177 8.95 24.23 3.79
C LEU A 177 9.86 24.73 2.66
N GLN A 178 11.05 24.12 2.56
CA GLN A 178 11.88 24.29 1.37
C GLN A 178 11.13 23.72 0.16
N ALA A 179 10.99 24.51 -0.90
CA ALA A 179 10.38 24.02 -2.12
C ALA A 179 11.27 22.94 -2.75
N ILE A 180 10.68 21.78 -3.05
CA ILE A 180 11.36 20.67 -3.72
C ILE A 180 10.54 20.32 -4.95
N ASN A 181 11.20 20.15 -6.09
CA ASN A 181 10.60 19.56 -7.28
C ASN A 181 11.63 18.66 -7.97
N GLU A 182 11.52 17.37 -7.70
CA GLU A 182 12.44 16.34 -8.16
C GLU A 182 11.75 15.38 -9.13
N THR A 183 10.60 15.78 -9.69
CA THR A 183 9.80 14.91 -10.58
C THR A 183 10.60 14.35 -11.75
N GLU A 184 11.61 15.08 -12.23
CA GLU A 184 12.50 14.63 -13.32
C GLU A 184 13.36 13.41 -12.94
N LYS A 185 13.67 13.22 -11.65
CA LYS A 185 14.42 12.05 -11.14
C LYS A 185 13.56 10.78 -11.03
N TYR A 186 12.23 10.92 -11.09
CA TYR A 186 11.27 9.84 -10.87
C TYR A 186 10.41 9.64 -12.13
N PRO A 187 10.88 8.83 -13.10
CA PRO A 187 10.22 8.71 -14.40
C PRO A 187 8.78 8.18 -14.31
N GLU A 188 8.41 7.49 -13.23
CA GLU A 188 7.04 7.05 -12.95
C GLU A 188 6.06 8.20 -12.74
N ILE A 189 6.54 9.39 -12.36
CA ILE A 189 5.73 10.58 -12.17
C ILE A 189 5.69 11.37 -13.47
N ILE A 190 4.58 11.28 -14.19
CA ILE A 190 4.41 11.95 -15.47
C ILE A 190 4.15 13.45 -15.28
N LYS A 191 3.32 13.79 -14.30
CA LYS A 191 2.91 15.17 -14.04
C LYS A 191 2.32 15.32 -12.64
N ILE A 192 2.64 16.42 -11.98
CA ILE A 192 1.91 16.92 -10.82
C ILE A 192 1.24 18.23 -11.22
N GLY A 193 -0.09 18.27 -11.16
CA GLY A 193 -0.88 19.48 -11.37
C GLY A 193 -1.57 19.91 -10.08
N SER A 194 -1.79 21.21 -9.90
CA SER A 194 -2.55 21.73 -8.76
C SER A 194 -3.77 22.52 -9.22
N ARG A 195 -4.89 22.36 -8.52
CA ARG A 195 -6.09 23.18 -8.66
C ARG A 195 -6.35 23.88 -7.32
N LYS A 196 -6.36 25.22 -7.34
CA LYS A 196 -6.69 26.02 -6.16
C LYS A 196 -8.19 26.33 -6.13
N SER A 197 -8.76 26.25 -4.95
CA SER A 197 -10.09 26.71 -4.57
C SER A 197 -9.95 27.74 -3.45
N PRO A 198 -10.99 28.53 -3.11
CA PRO A 198 -10.90 29.55 -2.05
C PRO A 198 -10.46 29.01 -0.69
N SER A 199 -10.78 27.75 -0.36
CA SER A 199 -10.52 27.13 0.93
C SER A 199 -9.68 25.85 0.87
N SER A 200 -9.19 25.46 -0.30
CA SER A 200 -8.41 24.21 -0.46
C SER A 200 -7.53 24.22 -1.71
N VAL A 201 -6.53 23.34 -1.70
CA VAL A 201 -5.70 23.04 -2.87
C VAL A 201 -5.72 21.54 -3.11
N THR A 202 -6.06 21.14 -4.34
CA THR A 202 -6.01 19.74 -4.77
C THR A 202 -4.84 19.53 -5.73
N TYR A 203 -3.94 18.62 -5.37
CA TYR A 203 -2.88 18.13 -6.25
C TYR A 203 -3.36 16.87 -6.95
N THR A 204 -3.22 16.82 -8.27
CA THR A 204 -3.47 15.64 -9.09
C THR A 204 -2.15 15.16 -9.67
N THR A 205 -1.73 13.97 -9.26
CA THR A 205 -0.52 13.33 -9.75
C THR A 205 -0.88 12.25 -10.76
N THR A 206 -0.29 12.34 -11.95
CA THR A 206 -0.41 11.32 -13.00
C THR A 206 0.80 10.41 -12.93
N LEU A 207 0.55 9.12 -12.72
CA LEU A 207 1.56 8.08 -12.58
C LEU A 207 1.52 7.13 -13.77
N LYS A 208 2.67 6.59 -14.14
CA LYS A 208 2.77 5.38 -14.96
C LYS A 208 3.39 4.25 -14.14
N ARG A 209 3.14 3.03 -14.59
CA ARG A 209 3.73 1.82 -14.01
C ARG A 209 5.25 1.90 -13.98
N ARG A 210 5.84 1.58 -12.82
CA ARG A 210 7.27 1.28 -12.66
C ARG A 210 7.49 -0.14 -12.19
N PHE A 211 6.79 -0.55 -11.14
CA PHE A 211 6.82 -1.90 -10.63
C PHE A 211 5.46 -2.59 -10.81
N ARG A 212 5.33 -3.83 -10.35
CA ARG A 212 4.03 -4.48 -10.32
C ARG A 212 3.08 -3.80 -9.32
N ILE A 213 3.62 -3.40 -8.17
CA ILE A 213 2.95 -2.55 -7.20
C ILE A 213 3.82 -1.30 -6.99
N ASP A 214 3.21 -0.14 -7.17
CA ASP A 214 3.84 1.14 -6.87
C ASP A 214 3.17 1.78 -5.63
N TYR A 215 3.98 2.45 -4.81
CA TYR A 215 3.52 3.22 -3.68
C TYR A 215 3.66 4.71 -3.97
N PHE A 216 2.62 5.46 -3.66
CA PHE A 216 2.58 6.90 -3.82
C PHE A 216 1.89 7.51 -2.62
N GLY A 217 2.37 8.63 -2.11
CA GLY A 217 1.74 9.24 -0.94
C GLY A 217 1.70 10.75 -0.97
N CYS A 218 0.89 11.27 -0.06
CA CYS A 218 0.70 12.68 0.18
C CYS A 218 0.74 12.93 1.69
N SER A 219 1.36 14.02 2.12
CA SER A 219 1.45 14.38 3.52
C SER A 219 1.34 15.88 3.73
N ASP A 220 0.69 16.26 4.83
CA ASP A 220 0.71 17.63 5.38
C ASP A 220 1.80 17.79 6.45
N THR A 221 2.79 16.89 6.48
CA THR A 221 3.85 16.66 7.51
C THR A 221 3.39 15.96 8.80
N THR A 222 2.08 15.89 9.06
CA THR A 222 1.51 15.28 10.27
C THR A 222 0.71 14.02 9.96
N ASN A 223 -0.08 14.07 8.87
CA ASN A 223 -0.92 13.01 8.36
C ASN A 223 -0.38 12.53 7.02
N TRP A 224 -0.72 11.30 6.66
CA TRP A 224 -0.31 10.69 5.39
C TRP A 224 -1.50 10.01 4.74
N ILE A 225 -1.60 10.10 3.42
CA ILE A 225 -2.37 9.19 2.61
C ILE A 225 -1.39 8.46 1.71
N THR A 226 -1.44 7.13 1.72
CA THR A 226 -0.57 6.30 0.88
C THR A 226 -1.40 5.40 0.00
N TYR A 227 -1.29 5.65 -1.29
CA TYR A 227 -1.85 4.85 -2.36
C TYR A 227 -0.92 3.68 -2.69
N MET A 228 -1.48 2.47 -2.67
CA MET A 228 -0.91 1.27 -3.25
C MET A 228 -1.57 1.06 -4.61
N VAL A 229 -0.79 1.09 -5.69
CA VAL A 229 -1.29 0.90 -7.05
C VAL A 229 -0.82 -0.44 -7.57
N GLU A 230 -1.74 -1.39 -7.76
CA GLU A 230 -1.45 -2.71 -8.33
C GLU A 230 -1.77 -2.70 -9.83
N TRP A 231 -0.73 -2.86 -10.66
CA TRP A 231 -0.85 -2.77 -12.12
C TRP A 231 -1.15 -4.10 -12.80
N GLU A 232 -0.76 -5.22 -12.19
CA GLU A 232 -0.97 -6.56 -12.73
C GLU A 232 -1.59 -7.44 -11.66
N LYS A 233 -2.66 -8.14 -12.05
CA LYS A 233 -3.21 -9.22 -11.24
C LYS A 233 -2.17 -10.34 -11.20
N SER A 234 -2.04 -11.04 -10.07
CA SER A 234 -1.30 -12.32 -10.06
C SER A 234 -1.86 -13.15 -11.19
N GLY A 235 -1.01 -13.42 -12.17
CA GLY A 235 -1.26 -14.50 -13.08
C GLY A 235 -1.10 -15.80 -12.30
N PHE A 236 -2.05 -16.18 -11.45
CA PHE A 236 -2.41 -17.59 -11.39
C PHE A 236 -3.22 -17.90 -12.66
N GLY A 237 -2.56 -17.76 -13.82
CA GLY A 237 -2.62 -18.88 -14.71
C GLY A 237 -1.94 -19.98 -13.92
N LEU A 238 -2.68 -21.04 -13.56
CA LEU A 238 -2.03 -22.33 -13.48
C LEU A 238 -1.16 -22.38 -14.72
N ILE A 239 0.16 -22.24 -14.56
CA ILE A 239 1.06 -22.94 -15.45
C ILE A 239 0.64 -24.38 -15.18
N LYS A 240 -0.33 -24.88 -15.95
CA LYS A 240 -0.46 -26.31 -16.12
C LYS A 240 0.98 -26.76 -16.35
N PRO A 241 1.47 -27.81 -15.67
CA PRO A 241 2.77 -28.38 -15.94
C PRO A 241 2.70 -29.02 -17.33
N THR A 242 2.55 -28.19 -18.35
CA THR A 242 2.39 -28.54 -19.73
C THR A 242 3.77 -28.33 -20.32
N TRP A 243 4.38 -29.48 -20.61
CA TRP A 243 5.49 -29.72 -21.51
C TRP A 243 6.90 -29.64 -20.92
N LEU A 244 7.28 -28.70 -20.04
CA LEU A 244 8.67 -28.66 -19.55
C LEU A 244 9.03 -29.82 -18.60
N CYS A 245 8.14 -30.18 -17.65
CA CYS A 245 8.32 -31.36 -16.80
C CYS A 245 8.21 -32.68 -17.57
N ILE A 246 7.42 -32.73 -18.65
CA ILE A 246 7.31 -33.92 -19.50
C ILE A 246 8.58 -34.11 -20.31
N PHE A 247 9.17 -33.04 -20.86
CA PHE A 247 10.45 -33.10 -21.58
C PHE A 247 11.61 -33.50 -20.66
N LEU A 248 11.68 -32.93 -19.45
CA LEU A 248 12.72 -33.30 -18.47
C LEU A 248 12.58 -34.74 -17.98
N CYS A 249 11.36 -35.27 -17.83
CA CYS A 249 11.14 -36.69 -17.54
C CYS A 249 11.51 -37.59 -18.73
N MET A 250 11.14 -37.25 -19.98
CA MET A 250 11.48 -38.07 -21.15
C MET A 250 12.99 -38.15 -21.41
N VAL A 251 13.71 -37.03 -21.25
CA VAL A 251 15.17 -37.01 -21.44
C VAL A 251 15.87 -37.89 -20.39
N CYS A 252 15.34 -37.98 -19.16
CA CYS A 252 15.86 -38.88 -18.14
C CYS A 252 15.62 -40.37 -18.46
N THR A 253 14.50 -40.71 -19.10
CA THR A 253 14.18 -42.10 -19.47
C THR A 253 15.00 -42.59 -20.68
N VAL A 254 15.30 -41.71 -21.64
CA VAL A 254 16.13 -42.07 -22.81
C VAL A 254 17.60 -42.23 -22.43
N LEU A 255 18.09 -41.48 -21.44
CA LEU A 255 19.48 -41.60 -20.96
C LEU A 255 19.71 -42.78 -20.01
N SER A 256 18.67 -43.41 -19.44
CA SER A 256 18.81 -44.61 -18.60
C SER A 256 18.76 -45.93 -19.37
N THR A 257 18.28 -45.91 -20.62
CA THR A 257 18.17 -47.10 -21.48
C THR A 257 19.35 -47.27 -22.45
N SER A 258 20.30 -46.33 -22.44
CA SER A 258 21.55 -46.36 -23.22
C SER A 258 22.76 -46.80 -22.36
N LYS A 259 22.60 -47.85 -21.56
CA LYS A 259 23.72 -48.59 -20.94
C LYS A 259 23.51 -50.08 -21.09
#